data_AF-A0A662WAE1-F1
#
_entry.id   AF-A0A662WAE1-F1
#
_cell.length_a   1.000
_cell.length_b   1.000
_cell.length_c   1.000
_cell.angle_alpha   90.00
_cell.angle_beta   90.00
_cell.angle_gamma   90.00
#
_symmetry.space_group_name_H-M   'P 1'
#
loop_
_entity.id
_entity.type
_entity.pdbx_description
1 polymer ?
#
loop_
_entity_poly.entity_id
_entity_poly.type
_entity_poly.pdbx_seq_one_letter_code
_entity_poly.pdbx_strand_id
1 'polypeptide(L)'
;FSTLMRDVHGFQIIINFFIFPVFLLSGAVFPVKELGFVAPLAMLNPMSYGVDGIRWSLTGYSEISPFFDFFVLFTFSLAIVLIASYLFKRTEV
;
A
#
# COMPACT_ATOMS: atom_id res chain seq x y z
N PHE A 1 -11.37 21.99 -15.54
CA PHE A 1 -10.74 21.12 -14.52
C PHE A 1 -11.66 20.99 -13.31
N SER A 2 -12.74 20.22 -13.44
CA SER A 2 -13.64 19.86 -12.32
C SER A 2 -13.67 18.33 -12.12
N THR A 3 -12.63 17.64 -12.57
CA THR A 3 -12.73 16.26 -13.01
C THR A 3 -12.02 15.36 -12.01
N LEU A 4 -12.65 15.11 -10.84
CA LEU A 4 -12.71 13.79 -10.15
C LEU A 4 -13.18 13.85 -8.69
N MET A 5 -13.22 15.02 -8.03
CA MET A 5 -13.78 15.12 -6.68
C MET A 5 -14.81 16.24 -6.60
N ARG A 6 -16.07 15.85 -6.72
CA ARG A 6 -17.22 16.73 -6.52
C ARG A 6 -17.62 16.88 -5.05
N ASP A 7 -17.02 16.09 -4.16
CA ASP A 7 -17.27 16.22 -2.73
C ASP A 7 -16.09 15.63 -1.94
N VAL A 8 -15.35 16.50 -1.25
CA VAL A 8 -14.21 16.12 -0.40
C VAL A 8 -14.69 15.19 0.73
N HIS A 9 -15.94 15.36 1.17
CA HIS A 9 -16.57 14.53 2.19
C HIS A 9 -16.85 13.11 1.69
N GLY A 10 -17.41 12.97 0.48
CA GLY A 10 -17.66 11.66 -0.15
C GLY A 10 -16.37 10.90 -0.46
N PHE A 11 -15.32 11.62 -0.90
CA PHE A 11 -14.01 11.02 -1.15
C PHE A 11 -13.40 10.41 0.11
N GLN A 12 -13.43 11.14 1.22
CA GLN A 12 -12.88 10.65 2.48
C GLN A 12 -13.64 9.42 3.00
N ILE A 13 -14.96 9.34 2.82
CA ILE A 13 -15.76 8.16 3.18
C ILE A 13 -15.35 6.96 2.33
N ILE A 14 -15.22 7.13 1.01
CA ILE A 14 -14.80 6.06 0.09
C ILE A 14 -13.40 5.57 0.48
N ILE A 15 -12.45 6.48 0.70
CA ILE A 15 -11.09 6.13 1.13
C ILE A 15 -11.10 5.35 2.44
N ASN A 16 -11.84 5.78 3.46
CA ASN A 16 -11.94 5.05 4.73
C ASN A 16 -12.57 3.65 4.55
N PHE A 17 -13.58 3.52 3.69
CA PHE A 17 -14.19 2.24 3.37
C PHE A 17 -13.19 1.26 2.73
N PHE A 18 -12.25 1.74 1.92
CA PHE A 18 -11.19 0.92 1.33
C PHE A 18 -9.99 0.71 2.26
N ILE A 19 -9.66 1.66 3.16
CA ILE A 19 -8.56 1.53 4.11
C ILE A 19 -8.74 0.32 5.01
N PHE A 20 -9.95 0.10 5.55
CA PHE A 20 -10.20 -1.01 6.46
C PHE A 20 -9.95 -2.41 5.83
N PRO A 21 -10.53 -2.77 4.68
CA PRO A 21 -10.23 -4.04 4.02
C PRO A 21 -8.77 -4.12 3.59
N VAL A 22 -8.16 -3.06 3.07
CA VAL A 22 -6.72 -3.03 2.71
C VAL A 22 -5.83 -3.28 3.94
N PHE A 23 -6.20 -2.73 5.09
CA PHE A 23 -5.48 -2.95 6.35
C PHE A 23 -5.59 -4.39 6.85
N LEU A 24 -6.79 -4.99 6.80
CA LEU A 24 -6.99 -6.41 7.13
C LEU A 24 -6.18 -7.33 6.20
N LEU A 25 -6.11 -6.99 4.91
CA LEU A 25 -5.33 -7.70 3.89
C LEU A 25 -3.81 -7.45 4.00
N SER A 26 -3.35 -6.46 4.76
CA SER A 26 -1.92 -6.09 4.84
C SER A 26 -1.04 -7.10 5.58
N GLY A 27 -1.58 -8.21 6.06
CA GLY A 27 -0.81 -9.17 6.83
C GLY A 27 -0.53 -8.75 8.29
N ALA A 28 -1.02 -7.59 8.73
CA ALA A 28 -0.86 -7.09 10.11
C ALA A 28 -1.81 -7.78 11.11
N VAL A 29 -3.04 -8.06 10.68
CA VAL A 29 -4.10 -8.64 11.53
C VAL A 29 -4.27 -10.13 11.27
N PHE A 30 -4.12 -10.56 10.00
CA PHE A 30 -4.19 -11.96 9.60
C PHE A 30 -2.89 -12.38 8.92
N PRO A 31 -2.25 -13.50 9.32
CA PRO A 31 -1.07 -14.00 8.63
C PRO A 31 -1.41 -14.35 7.18
N VAL A 32 -0.66 -13.79 6.22
CA VAL A 32 -0.92 -13.92 4.78
C VAL A 32 -0.92 -15.38 4.32
N LYS A 33 -0.22 -16.25 5.06
CA LYS A 33 -0.15 -17.70 4.84
C LYS A 33 -1.48 -18.44 5.05
N GLU A 34 -2.40 -17.90 5.85
CA GLU A 34 -3.73 -18.50 6.10
C GLU A 34 -4.80 -18.02 5.10
N LEU A 35 -4.49 -17.04 4.24
CA LEU A 35 -5.48 -16.41 3.35
C LEU A 35 -5.81 -17.20 2.07
N GLY A 36 -5.16 -18.35 1.82
CA GLY A 36 -5.47 -19.21 0.68
C GLY A 36 -5.50 -18.47 -0.67
N PHE A 37 -6.66 -18.39 -1.32
CA PHE A 37 -6.85 -17.73 -2.62
C PHE A 37 -6.70 -16.19 -2.57
N VAL A 38 -6.73 -15.59 -1.39
CA VAL A 38 -6.62 -14.14 -1.18
C VAL A 38 -5.16 -13.71 -0.91
N ALA A 39 -4.25 -14.68 -0.68
CA ALA A 39 -2.83 -14.41 -0.49
C ALA A 39 -2.18 -13.62 -1.65
N PRO A 40 -2.48 -13.85 -2.94
CA PRO A 40 -1.92 -13.04 -4.03
C PRO A 40 -2.40 -11.58 -4.02
N LEU A 41 -3.65 -11.33 -3.58
CA LEU A 41 -4.19 -9.98 -3.41
C LEU A 41 -3.50 -9.24 -2.27
N ALA A 42 -3.18 -9.94 -1.18
CA ALA A 42 -2.37 -9.40 -0.10
C ALA A 42 -0.93 -9.08 -0.54
N MET A 43 -0.34 -9.89 -1.42
CA MET A 43 1.00 -9.63 -1.99
C MET A 43 1.03 -8.47 -2.98
N LEU A 44 -0.09 -8.15 -3.65
CA LEU A 44 -0.17 -6.94 -4.49
C LEU A 44 -0.25 -5.65 -3.67
N ASN A 45 -0.56 -5.73 -2.37
CA ASN A 45 -0.70 -4.57 -1.52
C ASN A 45 0.67 -4.10 -1.01
N PRO A 46 1.14 -2.90 -1.40
CA PRO A 46 2.43 -2.37 -0.94
C PRO A 46 2.49 -2.18 0.59
N MET A 47 1.34 -2.03 1.26
CA MET A 47 1.29 -2.00 2.72
C MET A 47 1.75 -3.31 3.36
N SER A 48 1.54 -4.46 2.72
CA SER A 48 1.92 -5.77 3.27
C SER A 48 3.43 -5.90 3.45
N TYR A 49 4.19 -5.42 2.47
CA TYR A 49 5.66 -5.38 2.53
C TYR A 49 6.18 -4.43 3.61
N GLY A 50 5.49 -3.32 3.87
CA GLY A 50 5.83 -2.40 4.96
C GLY A 50 5.65 -3.05 6.34
N VAL A 51 4.55 -3.79 6.52
CA VAL A 51 4.26 -4.51 7.76
C VAL A 51 5.24 -5.67 7.98
N ASP A 52 5.56 -6.46 6.95
CA ASP A 52 6.53 -7.57 7.08
C ASP A 52 7.95 -7.06 7.35
N GLY A 53 8.36 -5.95 6.73
CA GLY A 53 9.65 -5.31 7.00
C GLY A 53 9.79 -4.79 8.43
N ILE A 54 8.75 -4.15 8.99
CA ILE A 54 8.73 -3.74 10.41
C ILE A 54 8.78 -4.96 11.33
N ARG A 55 8.04 -6.02 11.00
CA ARG A 55 8.03 -7.27 11.75
C ARG A 55 9.41 -7.89 11.79
N TRP A 56 10.08 -8.01 10.65
CA TRP A 56 11.46 -8.50 10.55
C TRP A 56 12.43 -7.66 11.39
N SER A 57 12.31 -6.33 11.34
CA SER A 57 13.15 -5.43 12.14
C SER A 57 12.97 -5.63 13.65
N LEU A 58 11.81 -6.10 14.10
CA LEU A 58 11.49 -6.26 15.53
C LEU A 58 11.67 -7.70 16.04
N THR A 59 11.36 -8.70 15.22
CA THR A 59 11.35 -10.11 15.63
C THR A 59 12.46 -10.96 14.98
N GLY A 60 13.15 -10.44 13.97
CA GLY A 60 14.17 -11.16 13.21
C GLY A 60 13.63 -12.26 12.29
N TYR A 61 12.30 -12.40 12.22
CA TYR A 61 11.61 -13.40 11.40
C TYR A 61 10.84 -12.70 10.28
N SER A 62 11.10 -13.04 9.02
CA SER A 62 10.28 -12.61 7.88
C SER A 62 9.83 -13.80 7.07
N GLU A 63 8.63 -13.69 6.50
CA GLU A 63 8.10 -14.72 5.59
C GLU A 63 8.57 -14.48 4.15
N ILE A 64 8.82 -13.21 3.79
CA ILE A 64 9.33 -12.79 2.49
C ILE A 64 10.74 -12.24 2.69
N SER A 65 11.66 -12.46 1.74
CA SER A 65 13.06 -12.01 1.91
C SER A 65 13.11 -10.50 2.20
N PRO A 66 13.74 -10.05 3.30
CA PRO A 66 13.70 -8.64 3.73
C PRO A 66 14.25 -7.67 2.67
N PHE A 67 15.21 -8.13 1.86
CA PHE A 67 15.76 -7.38 0.75
C PHE A 67 14.74 -7.14 -0.37
N PHE A 68 13.84 -8.10 -0.60
CA PHE A 68 12.79 -7.98 -1.60
C PHE A 68 11.73 -6.95 -1.16
N ASP A 69 11.33 -6.99 0.11
CA ASP A 69 10.38 -6.03 0.68
C ASP A 69 10.91 -4.60 0.60
N PHE A 70 12.17 -4.40 0.97
CA PHE A 70 12.83 -3.10 0.89
C PHE A 70 12.90 -2.59 -0.56
N PHE A 71 13.22 -3.47 -1.52
CA PHE A 71 13.27 -3.11 -2.93
C PHE A 71 11.90 -2.72 -3.49
N VAL A 72 10.84 -3.48 -3.15
CA VAL A 72 9.47 -3.17 -3.56
C VAL A 72 8.99 -1.85 -2.96
N LEU A 73 9.24 -1.61 -1.67
CA LEU A 73 8.87 -0.34 -1.03
C LEU A 73 9.64 0.85 -1.60
N PHE A 74 10.94 0.68 -1.87
CA PHE A 74 11.77 1.74 -2.45
C PHE A 74 11.32 2.10 -3.88
N THR A 75 11.09 1.10 -4.72
CA THR A 75 10.60 1.31 -6.09
C THR A 75 9.19 1.90 -6.12
N PHE A 76 8.29 1.44 -5.25
CA PHE A 76 6.94 1.98 -5.11
C PHE A 76 6.96 3.45 -4.64
N SER A 77 7.79 3.77 -3.64
CA SER A 77 7.99 5.14 -3.17
C SER A 77 8.49 6.05 -4.28
N LEU A 78 9.52 5.62 -5.02
CA LEU A 78 10.05 6.38 -6.15
C LEU A 78 8.99 6.58 -7.25
N ALA A 79 8.23 5.54 -7.58
CA ALA A 79 7.17 5.59 -8.56
C ALA A 79 6.07 6.60 -8.16
N ILE A 80 5.63 6.59 -6.90
CA ILE A 80 4.66 7.56 -6.38
C ILE A 80 5.21 8.98 -6.47
N VAL A 81 6.46 9.21 -6.06
CA VAL A 81 7.07 10.55 -6.10
C VAL A 81 7.15 11.07 -7.54
N LEU A 82 7.52 10.21 -8.50
CA LEU A 82 7.57 10.57 -9.92
C LEU A 82 6.17 10.85 -10.49
N ILE A 83 5.18 10.00 -10.18
CA ILE A 83 3.79 10.20 -10.60
C ILE A 83 3.24 11.49 -10.00
N ALA A 84 3.47 11.73 -8.70
CA ALA A 84 3.04 12.95 -8.01
C ALA A 84 3.68 14.18 -8.64
N SER A 85 4.99 14.17 -8.87
CA SER A 85 5.72 15.26 -9.53
C SER A 85 5.17 15.54 -10.94
N TYR A 86 4.90 14.49 -11.73
CA TYR A 86 4.30 14.62 -13.05
C TYR A 86 2.88 15.18 -13.01
N LEU A 87 2.05 14.73 -12.07
CA LEU A 87 0.68 15.20 -11.90
C LEU A 87 0.62 16.67 -11.43
N PHE A 88 1.50 17.06 -10.50
CA PHE A 88 1.64 18.43 -10.02
C PHE A 88 2.06 19.37 -11.15
N LYS A 89 3.06 18.98 -11.95
CA LYS A 89 3.50 19.74 -13.11
C LYS A 89 2.37 20.00 -14.12
N ARG A 90 1.40 19.09 -14.22
CA ARG A 90 0.24 19.21 -15.11
C ARG A 90 -0.90 20.06 -14.53
N THR A 91 -0.85 20.38 -13.23
CA THR A 91 -1.85 21.18 -12.52
C THR A 91 -1.47 22.66 -12.47
N GLU A 92 -0.22 23.02 -12.80
CA GLU A 92 0.28 24.41 -12.83
C GLU A 92 0.16 25.09 -14.21
N VAL A 93 -0.92 24.81 -14.96
CA VAL A 93 -1.27 25.55 -16.20
C VAL A 93 -2.74 25.95 -16.21
#